data_AF-A0A954L3N0-F1
#
_entry.id   AF-A0A954L3N0-F1
#
_cell.length_a   1.000
_cell.length_b   1.000
_cell.length_c   1.000
_cell.angle_alpha   90.00
_cell.angle_beta   90.00
_cell.angle_gamma   90.00
#
_symmetry.space_group_name_H-M   'P 1'
#
loop_
_entity.id
_entity.type
_entity.pdbx_description
1 polymer ?
#
loop_
_entity_poly.entity_id
_entity_poly.type
_entity_poly.pdbx_seq_one_letter_code
_entity_poly.pdbx_strand_id
1 'polypeptide(L)'
;MADREYSSYQKKVISRYYDNRDSIDSQRLGELVTSLYLATGEKQKQKLWKSAGEAMERLQVPPKRIEHVLAQQDPAILAAVVEDLQKGRIGN
;
A
#
# COMPACT_ATOMS: atom_id res chain seq x y z
N MET A 1 28.20 13.01 13.09
CA MET A 1 26.78 12.58 13.07
C MET A 1 26.67 11.44 14.06
N ALA A 2 25.91 11.61 15.14
CA ALA A 2 25.83 10.60 16.20
C ALA A 2 25.01 9.41 15.71
N ASP A 3 25.66 8.26 15.56
CA ASP A 3 25.04 6.98 15.26
C ASP A 3 24.12 6.63 16.44
N ARG A 4 22.80 6.71 16.23
CA ARG A 4 21.83 6.34 17.26
C ARG A 4 21.79 4.82 17.32
N GLU A 5 22.69 4.22 18.10
CA GLU A 5 22.62 2.81 18.45
C GLU A 5 21.35 2.56 19.29
N TYR A 6 20.26 2.22 18.61
CA TYR A 6 19.05 1.77 19.27
C TYR A 6 19.34 0.44 19.99
N SER A 7 18.98 0.36 21.27
CA SER A 7 19.00 -0.90 22.04
C SER A 7 18.23 -2.00 21.30
N SER A 8 18.62 -3.26 21.45
CA SER A 8 17.96 -4.42 20.81
C SER A 8 16.43 -4.43 21.04
N TYR A 9 15.98 -3.90 22.18
CA TYR A 9 14.56 -3.70 22.47
C TYR A 9 13.94 -2.58 21.61
N GLN A 10 14.60 -1.43 21.47
CA GLN A 10 14.14 -0.31 20.63
C GLN A 10 14.08 -0.72 19.15
N LYS A 11 15.09 -1.45 18.64
CA LYS A 11 15.07 -2.02 17.28
C LYS A 11 13.87 -2.93 17.05
N LYS A 12 13.54 -3.79 18.01
CA LYS A 12 12.37 -4.70 17.94
C LYS A 12 11.04 -3.95 17.94
N VAL A 13 10.91 -2.89 18.74
CA VAL A 13 9.71 -2.04 18.77
C VAL A 13 9.56 -1.26 17.46
N ILE A 14 10.66 -0.71 16.93
CA ILE A 14 10.68 -0.01 15.64
C ILE A 14 10.29 -0.97 14.50
N SER A 15 10.90 -2.16 14.44
CA SER A 15 10.55 -3.20 13.45
C SER A 15 9.07 -3.55 13.53
N ARG A 16 8.56 -3.91 14.72
CA ARG A 16 7.14 -4.26 14.92
C ARG A 16 6.19 -3.14 14.52
N TYR A 17 6.58 -1.89 14.71
CA TYR A 17 5.78 -0.74 14.30
C TYR A 17 5.63 -0.68 12.77
N TYR A 18 6.72 -0.91 12.02
CA TYR A 18 6.68 -0.97 10.55
C TYR A 18 5.99 -2.25 10.05
N ASP A 19 6.26 -3.41 10.65
CA ASP A 19 5.62 -4.69 10.28
C ASP A 19 4.09 -4.62 10.44
N ASN A 20 3.62 -4.04 11.56
CA ASN A 20 2.19 -3.88 11.80
C ASN A 20 1.58 -2.81 10.89
N ARG A 21 2.33 -1.75 10.57
CA ARG A 21 1.89 -0.71 9.64
C ARG A 21 1.71 -1.26 8.23
N ASP A 22 2.65 -2.08 7.75
CA ASP A 22 2.58 -2.69 6.42
C ASP A 22 1.42 -3.68 6.34
N SER A 23 1.17 -4.44 7.42
CA SER A 23 -0.03 -5.30 7.52
C SER A 23 -1.33 -4.49 7.43
N ILE A 24 -1.40 -3.33 8.09
CA ILE A 24 -2.58 -2.45 8.06
C ILE A 24 -2.76 -1.83 6.67
N ASP A 25 -1.68 -1.34 6.06
CA ASP A 25 -1.75 -0.71 4.74
C ASP A 25 -2.09 -1.74 3.65
N SER A 26 -1.61 -2.99 3.75
CA SER A 26 -1.96 -4.09 2.85
C SER A 26 -3.45 -4.46 2.94
N GLN A 27 -3.99 -4.59 4.15
CA GLN A 27 -5.42 -4.81 4.36
C GLN A 27 -6.24 -3.65 3.76
N ARG A 28 -5.85 -2.41 4.04
CA ARG A 28 -6.52 -1.21 3.52
C ARG A 28 -6.50 -1.17 1.99
N LEU A 29 -5.42 -1.62 1.35
CA LEU A 29 -5.34 -1.68 -0.10
C LEU A 29 -6.37 -2.66 -0.69
N GLY A 30 -6.60 -3.80 -0.03
CA GLY A 30 -7.67 -4.74 -0.39
C GLY A 30 -9.07 -4.15 -0.20
N GLU A 31 -9.30 -3.38 0.87
CA GLU A 31 -10.58 -2.68 1.08
C GLU A 31 -10.84 -1.61 -0.01
N LEU A 32 -9.79 -0.94 -0.48
CA LEU A 32 -9.88 0.04 -1.56
C LEU A 32 -10.26 -0.62 -2.89
N VAL A 33 -9.76 -1.82 -3.20
CA VAL A 33 -10.18 -2.60 -4.39
C VAL A 33 -11.69 -2.82 -4.36
N THR A 34 -12.22 -3.37 -3.27
CA THR A 34 -13.66 -3.61 -3.11
C THR A 34 -14.45 -2.31 -3.23
N SER A 35 -14.00 -1.25 -2.58
CA SER A 35 -14.64 0.06 -2.61
C SER A 35 -14.69 0.64 -4.03
N LEU A 36 -13.64 0.44 -4.83
CA LEU A 36 -13.56 0.91 -6.22
C LEU A 36 -14.53 0.16 -7.14
N TYR A 37 -14.74 -1.15 -6.93
CA TYR A 37 -15.76 -1.91 -7.66
C TYR A 37 -17.19 -1.43 -7.35
N LEU A 38 -17.44 -1.00 -6.10
CA LEU A 38 -18.76 -0.54 -5.66
C LEU A 38 -19.01 0.95 -5.94
N ALA A 39 -17.97 1.73 -6.20
CA ALA A 39 -18.09 3.17 -6.40
C ALA A 39 -18.80 3.50 -7.73
N THR A 40 -19.88 4.28 -7.65
CA THR A 40 -20.66 4.70 -8.81
C THR A 40 -20.36 6.13 -9.24
N GLY A 41 -19.87 6.97 -8.32
CA GLY A 41 -19.61 8.39 -8.56
C GLY A 41 -18.14 8.70 -8.89
N GLU A 42 -17.93 9.56 -9.90
CA GLU A 42 -16.59 9.95 -10.36
C GLU A 42 -15.73 10.59 -9.26
N LYS A 43 -16.31 11.52 -8.48
CA LYS A 43 -15.62 12.16 -7.34
C LYS A 43 -15.21 11.16 -6.26
N GLN A 44 -16.00 10.09 -6.06
CA GLN A 44 -15.68 9.05 -5.10
C GLN A 44 -14.53 8.19 -5.61
N LYS A 45 -14.58 7.76 -6.89
CA LYS A 45 -13.50 7.01 -7.53
C LYS A 45 -12.18 7.75 -7.47
N GLN A 46 -12.17 9.06 -7.77
CA GLN A 46 -10.95 9.88 -7.67
C GLN A 46 -10.34 9.88 -6.26
N LYS A 47 -11.17 9.99 -5.21
CA LYS A 47 -10.68 9.90 -3.82
C LYS A 47 -10.11 8.53 -3.50
N LEU A 48 -10.78 7.47 -3.93
CA LEU A 48 -10.34 6.09 -3.73
C LEU A 48 -9.02 5.82 -4.45
N TRP A 49 -8.88 6.25 -5.70
CA TRP A 49 -7.63 6.13 -6.47
C TRP A 49 -6.49 6.93 -5.85
N LYS A 50 -6.75 8.13 -5.35
CA LYS A 50 -5.76 8.89 -4.58
C LYS A 50 -5.30 8.11 -3.35
N SER A 51 -6.23 7.58 -2.56
CA SER A 51 -5.89 6.76 -1.38
C SER A 51 -5.16 5.47 -1.74
N ALA A 52 -5.47 4.86 -2.89
CA ALA A 52 -4.76 3.67 -3.37
C ALA A 52 -3.32 3.99 -3.75
N GLY A 53 -3.07 5.13 -4.43
CA GLY A 53 -1.72 5.63 -4.72
C GLY A 53 -0.90 5.82 -3.44
N GLU A 54 -1.43 6.58 -2.48
CA GLU A 54 -0.76 6.84 -1.20
C GLU A 54 -0.47 5.55 -0.40
N ALA A 55 -1.36 4.55 -0.46
CA ALA A 55 -1.15 3.27 0.19
C ALA A 55 -0.07 2.43 -0.51
N MET A 56 -0.08 2.37 -1.84
CA MET A 56 0.97 1.68 -2.61
C MET A 56 2.35 2.30 -2.38
N GLU A 57 2.45 3.63 -2.27
CA GLU A 57 3.71 4.31 -1.93
C GLU A 57 4.23 3.91 -0.54
N ARG A 58 3.34 3.86 0.47
CA ARG A 58 3.72 3.44 1.83
C ARG A 58 4.19 1.99 1.89
N LEU A 59 3.57 1.12 1.09
CA LEU A 59 3.93 -0.29 0.92
C LEU A 59 5.14 -0.50 0.01
N GLN A 60 5.79 0.58 -0.45
CA GLN A 60 6.97 0.54 -1.31
C GLN A 60 6.76 -0.23 -2.62
N VAL A 61 5.54 -0.16 -3.17
CA VAL A 61 5.27 -0.67 -4.52
C VAL A 61 6.13 0.11 -5.53
N PRO A 62 6.77 -0.55 -6.52
CA PRO A 62 7.61 0.13 -7.50
C PRO A 62 6.86 1.28 -8.21
N PRO A 63 7.46 2.49 -8.35
CA PRO A 63 6.78 3.67 -8.89
C PRO A 63 6.14 3.45 -10.26
N LYS A 64 6.82 2.74 -11.18
CA LYS A 64 6.27 2.39 -12.50
C LYS A 64 4.97 1.58 -12.42
N ARG A 65 4.82 0.75 -11.40
CA ARG A 65 3.62 -0.06 -11.17
C ARG A 65 2.50 0.81 -10.62
N ILE A 66 2.81 1.75 -9.73
CA ILE A 66 1.86 2.76 -9.23
C ILE A 66 1.34 3.61 -10.38
N GLU A 67 2.23 4.13 -11.23
CA GLU A 67 1.88 4.93 -12.42
C GLU A 67 0.95 4.15 -13.35
N HIS A 68 1.26 2.88 -13.63
CA HIS A 68 0.43 2.04 -14.47
C HIS A 68 -0.98 1.84 -13.88
N VAL A 69 -1.08 1.54 -12.58
CA VAL A 69 -2.36 1.37 -11.89
C VAL A 69 -3.19 2.66 -11.95
N LEU A 70 -2.58 3.81 -11.62
CA LEU A 70 -3.26 5.11 -11.59
C LEU A 70 -3.64 5.62 -12.98
N ALA A 71 -2.91 5.23 -14.03
CA ALA A 71 -3.24 5.56 -15.41
C ALA A 71 -4.40 4.74 -15.95
N GLN A 72 -4.46 3.45 -15.62
CA GLN A 72 -5.53 2.56 -16.07
C GLN A 72 -6.82 2.75 -15.28
N GLN A 73 -6.72 3.07 -13.98
CA GLN A 73 -7.85 3.18 -13.07
C GLN A 73 -8.80 1.95 -13.11
N ASP A 74 -8.20 0.77 -13.30
CA ASP A 74 -8.91 -0.51 -13.31
C ASP A 74 -8.73 -1.21 -11.94
N PRO A 75 -9.82 -1.45 -11.18
CA PRO A 75 -9.76 -2.14 -9.90
C PRO A 75 -9.15 -3.55 -9.98
N ALA A 76 -9.22 -4.23 -11.14
CA ALA A 76 -8.61 -5.55 -11.33
C ALA A 76 -7.07 -5.48 -11.31
N ILE A 77 -6.49 -4.41 -11.87
CA ILE A 77 -5.04 -4.19 -11.86
C ILE A 77 -4.57 -3.91 -10.43
N LEU A 78 -5.33 -3.13 -9.66
CA LEU A 78 -5.04 -2.90 -8.24
C LEU A 78 -5.15 -4.21 -7.42
N ALA A 79 -6.13 -5.07 -7.71
CA ALA A 79 -6.26 -6.37 -7.06
C ALA A 79 -5.02 -7.26 -7.28
N ALA A 80 -4.46 -7.25 -8.49
CA ALA A 80 -3.22 -7.97 -8.78
C ALA A 80 -2.00 -7.43 -8.01
N VAL A 81 -1.96 -6.11 -7.73
CA VAL A 81 -0.93 -5.52 -6.86
C VAL A 81 -1.07 -6.03 -5.42
N VAL A 82 -2.30 -6.06 -4.89
CA VAL A 82 -2.59 -6.60 -3.55
C VAL A 82 -2.16 -8.05 -3.44
N GLU A 83 -2.48 -8.88 -4.44
CA GLU A 83 -2.07 -10.28 -4.46
C GLU A 83 -0.55 -10.45 -4.46
N ASP A 84 0.17 -9.65 -5.25
CA ASP A 84 1.63 -9.73 -5.30
C ASP A 84 2.29 -9.26 -4.00
N LEU A 85 1.73 -8.26 -3.32
CA LEU A 85 2.14 -7.84 -1.96
C LEU A 85 1.91 -8.97 -0.94
N GLN A 86 0.73 -9.60 -0.96
CA GLN A 86 0.40 -10.72 -0.05
C GLN A 86 1.32 -11.93 -0.26
N LYS A 87 1.79 -12.15 -1.50
CA LYS A 87 2.74 -13.21 -1.85
C LYS A 87 4.20 -12.80 -1.66
N GLY A 88 4.50 -11.58 -1.21
CA GLY A 88 5.85 -11.07 -1.01
C GLY A 88 6.68 -10.94 -2.28
N ARG A 89 6.02 -10.74 -3.44
CA ARG A 89 6.70 -10.59 -4.74
C ARG A 89 7.18 -9.16 -5.00
N ILE A 90 6.53 -8.21 -4.34
CA ILE A 90 6.84 -6.77 -4.34
C ILE A 90 6.54 -6.22 -2.95
N GLY A 91 7.00 -5.00 -2.68
CA GLY A 91 6.89 -4.39 -1.37
C GLY A 91 8.07 -4.77 -0.48
N ASN A 92 8.03 -4.27 0.75
CA ASN A 92 9.10 -4.33 1.74
C ASN A 92 9.23 -5.72 2.40
#